data_AF-A0A374AUH5-F1
#
_entry.id   AF-A0A374AUH5-F1
#
_cell.length_a   1.000
_cell.length_b   1.000
_cell.length_c   1.000
_cell.angle_alpha   90.00
_cell.angle_beta   90.00
_cell.angle_gamma   90.00
#
_symmetry.space_group_name_H-M   'P 1'
#
loop_
_entity.id
_entity.type
_entity.pdbx_description
1 polymer ?
#
loop_
_entity_poly.entity_id
_entity_poly.type
_entity_poly.pdbx_seq_one_letter_code
_entity_poly.pdbx_strand_id
1 'polypeptide(L)'
;MKRYLLTGILAFAVSAALSGCGTAHIKPEGLSDNEYRLGLRAIETTDKYLNADLSRDLASEQFEDIKNAFEQHEKNQKTTFSRVDSRMEQLEQCLSAKKVSDKMVTKARNRLAETLNQNLL
;
A
#
# COMPACT_ATOMS: atom_id res chain seq x y z
N MET A 1 4.56 34.72 33.35
CA MET A 1 4.62 33.29 33.70
C MET A 1 4.99 32.50 32.45
N LYS A 2 6.14 31.82 32.45
CA LYS A 2 6.61 30.94 31.37
C LYS A 2 5.90 29.58 31.46
N ARG A 3 5.39 29.04 30.35
CA ARG A 3 5.43 27.60 30.01
C ARG A 3 5.36 27.42 28.48
N TYR A 4 6.49 27.04 27.91
CA TYR A 4 6.62 26.46 26.57
C TYR A 4 6.20 24.98 26.65
N LEU A 5 5.51 24.45 25.64
CA LEU A 5 5.47 23.03 25.27
C LEU A 5 5.00 22.98 23.80
N LEU A 6 5.90 23.10 22.82
CA LEU A 6 6.62 22.01 22.17
C LEU A 6 5.72 21.02 21.42
N THR A 7 5.74 21.19 20.09
CA THR A 7 5.95 20.14 19.06
C THR A 7 5.09 18.89 19.08
N GLY A 8 4.28 18.74 18.03
CA GLY A 8 3.75 17.47 17.56
C GLY A 8 3.75 17.42 16.03
N ILE A 9 4.88 17.73 15.38
CA ILE A 9 5.07 17.33 13.98
C ILE A 9 5.23 15.81 14.03
N LEU A 10 4.14 15.11 13.73
CA LEU A 10 4.13 13.66 13.58
C LEU A 10 4.88 13.32 12.29
N ALA A 11 6.21 13.39 12.36
CA ALA A 11 7.09 12.86 11.32
C ALA A 11 6.97 11.34 11.41
N PHE A 12 6.02 10.77 10.66
CA PHE A 12 5.93 9.34 10.40
C PHE A 12 7.12 8.96 9.49
N ALA A 13 8.30 8.90 10.09
CA ALA A 13 9.43 8.19 9.53
C ALA A 13 9.12 6.70 9.64
N VAL A 14 8.37 6.17 8.68
CA VAL A 14 8.29 4.71 8.47
C VAL A 14 9.66 4.29 7.97
N SER A 15 10.50 3.86 8.91
CA SER A 15 11.76 3.19 8.63
C SER A 15 11.50 2.01 7.72
N ALA A 16 11.93 2.14 6.46
CA ALA A 16 12.04 1.05 5.53
C ALA A 16 13.07 0.05 6.09
N ALA A 17 12.57 -0.99 6.76
CA ALA A 17 13.36 -2.16 7.11
C ALA A 17 12.82 -3.35 6.32
N LEU A 18 13.04 -3.33 5.01
CA LEU A 18 12.97 -4.56 4.19
C LEU A 18 14.28 -5.32 4.37
N SER A 19 14.47 -5.87 5.57
CA SER A 19 15.53 -6.84 5.85
C SER A 19 14.99 -8.25 5.57
N GLY A 20 14.72 -8.52 4.28
CA GLY A 20 14.38 -9.85 3.77
C GLY A 20 15.45 -10.27 2.77
N CYS A 21 16.37 -11.12 3.21
CA CYS A 21 17.42 -11.69 2.39
C CYS A 21 16.82 -12.59 1.29
N GLY A 22 17.20 -12.38 0.02
CA GLY A 22 17.17 -13.45 -0.99
C GLY A 22 16.04 -13.46 -2.01
N THR A 23 15.64 -12.33 -2.58
CA THR A 23 15.21 -12.26 -3.99
C THR A 23 15.25 -10.81 -4.42
N ALA A 24 16.05 -10.47 -5.44
CA ALA A 24 15.94 -9.16 -6.05
C ALA A 24 14.57 -9.10 -6.73
N HIS A 25 13.56 -8.58 -6.04
CA HIS A 25 12.23 -8.40 -6.59
C HIS A 25 12.31 -7.34 -7.70
N ILE A 26 12.41 -7.82 -8.94
CA ILE A 26 12.59 -6.97 -10.11
C ILE A 26 11.27 -6.28 -10.39
N LYS A 27 11.27 -4.95 -10.24
CA LYS A 27 10.17 -4.10 -10.66
C LYS A 27 9.76 -4.46 -12.09
N PRO A 28 8.46 -4.71 -12.36
CA PRO A 28 7.98 -4.97 -13.72
C PRO A 28 8.35 -3.84 -14.69
N GLU A 29 8.67 -4.20 -15.94
CA GLU A 29 8.88 -3.22 -17.00
C GLU A 29 7.62 -2.38 -17.23
N GLY A 30 7.81 -1.09 -17.51
CA GLY A 30 6.71 -0.14 -17.73
C GLY A 30 6.07 0.40 -16.44
N LEU A 31 6.51 -0.02 -15.25
CA LEU A 31 6.09 0.57 -13.99
C LEU A 31 7.08 1.63 -13.50
N SER A 32 6.60 2.79 -13.07
CA SER A 32 7.47 3.77 -12.43
C SER A 32 7.94 3.28 -11.05
N ASP A 33 9.07 3.79 -10.56
CA ASP A 33 9.56 3.44 -9.22
C ASP A 33 8.58 3.84 -8.12
N ASN A 34 7.83 4.93 -8.33
CA ASN A 34 6.85 5.39 -7.37
C ASN A 34 5.63 4.47 -7.31
N GLU A 35 5.06 4.09 -8.46
CA GLU A 35 3.95 3.14 -8.52
C GLU A 35 4.34 1.78 -7.92
N TYR A 36 5.56 1.32 -8.20
CA TYR A 36 6.09 0.09 -7.60
C TYR A 36 6.14 0.18 -6.08
N ARG A 37 6.71 1.27 -5.53
CA ARG A 37 6.80 1.48 -4.08
C ARG A 37 5.43 1.62 -3.40
N LEU A 38 4.49 2.33 -4.03
CA LEU A 38 3.12 2.48 -3.52
C LEU A 38 2.38 1.14 -3.52
N GLY A 39 2.54 0.35 -4.59
CA GLY A 39 2.00 -1.01 -4.66
C GLY A 39 2.55 -1.94 -3.57
N LEU A 40 3.86 -1.87 -3.29
CA LEU A 40 4.48 -2.62 -2.18
C LEU A 40 3.92 -2.19 -0.82
N ARG A 41 3.75 -0.89 -0.60
CA ARG A 41 3.19 -0.36 0.64
C ARG A 41 1.73 -0.81 0.84
N ALA A 42 0.96 -0.87 -0.24
CA ALA A 42 -0.40 -1.42 -0.23
C ALA A 42 -0.42 -2.90 0.19
N ILE A 43 0.51 -3.72 -0.31
CA ILE A 43 0.66 -5.12 0.13
C ILE A 43 0.99 -5.17 1.62
N GLU A 44 1.98 -4.40 2.07
CA GLU A 44 2.40 -4.38 3.48
C GLU A 44 1.27 -3.97 4.43
N THR A 45 0.52 -2.92 4.09
CA THR A 45 -0.65 -2.49 4.88
C THR A 45 -1.70 -3.59 4.98
N THR A 46 -1.91 -4.31 3.88
CA THR A 46 -2.86 -5.43 3.84
C THR A 46 -2.38 -6.63 4.66
N ASP A 47 -1.10 -6.93 4.61
CA ASP A 47 -0.51 -8.02 5.39
C ASP A 47 -0.58 -7.75 6.89
N LYS A 48 -0.31 -6.50 7.31
CA LYS A 48 -0.51 -6.10 8.70
C LYS A 48 -1.97 -6.21 9.15
N TYR A 49 -2.93 -5.89 8.28
CA TYR A 49 -4.34 -6.14 8.57
C TYR A 49 -4.64 -7.64 8.72
N LEU A 50 -4.19 -8.47 7.78
CA LEU A 50 -4.44 -9.92 7.80
C LEU A 50 -3.78 -10.62 9.00
N ASN A 51 -2.64 -10.10 9.47
CA ASN A 51 -1.95 -10.59 10.66
C ASN A 51 -2.51 -10.01 11.97
N ALA A 52 -3.55 -9.18 11.90
CA ALA A 52 -4.13 -8.44 13.04
C ALA A 52 -3.17 -7.46 13.74
N ASP A 53 -2.06 -7.09 13.10
CA ASP A 53 -1.14 -6.04 13.53
C ASP A 53 -1.73 -4.63 13.31
N LEU A 54 -2.71 -4.51 12.40
CA LEU A 54 -3.40 -3.28 12.06
C LEU A 54 -4.92 -3.48 12.09
N SER A 55 -5.65 -2.56 12.72
CA SER A 55 -7.12 -2.59 12.68
C SER A 55 -7.63 -2.30 11.26
N ARG A 56 -8.83 -2.80 10.93
CA ARG A 56 -9.47 -2.53 9.64
C ARG A 56 -9.55 -1.04 9.32
N ASP A 57 -9.99 -0.23 10.27
CA ASP A 57 -10.24 1.19 10.04
C ASP A 57 -8.93 1.93 9.73
N LEU A 58 -7.86 1.61 10.47
CA LEU A 58 -6.53 2.18 10.22
C LEU A 58 -5.89 1.64 8.94
N ALA A 59 -6.14 0.37 8.60
CA ALA A 59 -5.71 -0.21 7.33
C ALA A 59 -6.41 0.46 6.14
N SER A 60 -7.70 0.72 6.26
CA SER A 60 -8.48 1.42 5.24
C SER A 60 -7.99 2.86 5.04
N GLU A 61 -7.77 3.60 6.13
CA GLU A 61 -7.23 4.97 6.09
C GLU A 61 -5.84 5.01 5.43
N GLN A 62 -4.93 4.14 5.86
CA GLN A 62 -3.61 4.05 5.23
C GLN A 62 -3.68 3.63 3.76
N PHE A 63 -4.63 2.76 3.40
CA PHE A 63 -4.82 2.36 2.02
C PHE A 63 -5.33 3.51 1.15
N GLU A 64 -6.28 4.29 1.66
CA GLU A 64 -6.81 5.49 1.01
C GLU A 64 -5.70 6.52 0.76
N ASP A 65 -4.82 6.76 1.75
CA ASP A 65 -3.65 7.63 1.58
C ASP A 65 -2.70 7.14 0.48
N ILE A 66 -2.45 5.83 0.41
CA ILE A 66 -1.59 5.24 -0.63
C ILE A 66 -2.24 5.42 -2.00
N LYS A 67 -3.56 5.22 -2.12
CA LYS A 67 -4.30 5.42 -3.36
C LYS A 67 -4.29 6.89 -3.80
N ASN A 68 -4.52 7.81 -2.87
CA ASN A 68 -4.45 9.24 -3.16
C ASN A 68 -3.05 9.65 -3.67
N ALA A 69 -1.98 9.11 -3.09
CA ALA A 69 -0.61 9.32 -3.57
C ALA A 69 -0.39 8.72 -4.96
N PHE A 70 -1.06 7.61 -5.28
CA PHE A 70 -1.03 6.97 -6.58
C PHE A 70 -1.71 7.84 -7.66
N GLU A 71 -2.93 8.29 -7.40
CA GLU A 71 -3.70 9.13 -8.32
C GLU A 71 -3.02 10.49 -8.59
N GLN A 72 -2.41 11.10 -7.57
CA GLN A 72 -1.64 12.33 -7.74
C GLN A 72 -0.44 12.13 -8.66
N HIS A 73 0.20 10.96 -8.59
CA HIS A 73 1.32 10.62 -9.46
C HIS A 73 0.88 10.40 -10.92
N GLU A 74 -0.21 9.67 -11.16
CA GLU A 74 -0.74 9.46 -12.51
C GLU A 74 -1.20 10.77 -13.17
N LYS A 75 -1.89 11.65 -12.44
CA LYS A 75 -2.30 12.98 -12.93
C LYS A 75 -1.11 13.81 -13.42
N ASN A 76 0.05 13.66 -12.78
CA ASN A 76 1.26 14.39 -13.14
C ASN A 76 2.02 13.76 -14.33
N GLN A 77 1.82 12.47 -14.61
CA GLN A 77 2.60 11.76 -15.64
C GLN A 77 1.86 11.47 -16.95
N LYS A 78 0.55 11.78 -17.08
CA LYS A 78 -0.28 11.40 -18.27
C LYS A 78 -0.04 9.94 -18.68
N THR A 79 0.21 9.07 -17.70
CA THR A 79 0.46 7.66 -17.92
C THR A 79 -0.87 6.94 -18.10
N THR A 80 -0.89 5.95 -18.99
CA THR A 80 -2.02 5.06 -19.21
C THR A 80 -2.35 4.30 -17.93
N PHE A 81 -3.64 4.18 -17.59
CA PHE A 81 -4.18 3.32 -16.52
C PHE A 81 -3.32 2.07 -16.33
N SER A 82 -2.57 2.03 -15.23
CA SER A 82 -1.67 0.91 -14.98
C SER A 82 -2.47 -0.29 -14.47
N ARG A 83 -1.98 -1.52 -14.73
CA ARG A 83 -2.56 -2.72 -14.11
C ARG A 83 -2.53 -2.62 -12.58
N VAL A 84 -1.57 -1.90 -12.00
CA VAL A 84 -1.44 -1.69 -10.56
C VAL A 84 -2.64 -0.91 -10.01
N ASP A 85 -3.03 0.18 -10.67
CA ASP A 85 -4.18 1.00 -10.26
C ASP A 85 -5.46 0.16 -10.09
N SER A 86 -5.81 -0.61 -11.13
CA SER A 86 -6.99 -1.49 -11.10
C SER A 86 -6.96 -2.54 -9.98
N ARG A 87 -5.76 -2.93 -9.52
CA ARG A 87 -5.58 -3.87 -8.40
C ARG A 87 -5.68 -3.16 -7.07
N MET A 88 -5.21 -1.92 -6.98
CA MET A 88 -5.37 -1.09 -5.79
C MET A 88 -6.84 -0.78 -5.54
N GLU A 89 -7.60 -0.39 -6.58
CA GLU A 89 -9.05 -0.19 -6.46
C GLU A 89 -9.79 -1.44 -5.98
N GLN A 90 -9.44 -2.62 -6.51
CA GLN A 90 -10.03 -3.90 -6.06
C GLN A 90 -9.78 -4.15 -4.57
N LEU A 91 -8.62 -3.72 -4.07
CA LEU A 91 -8.22 -3.97 -2.69
C LEU A 91 -8.91 -2.99 -1.73
N GLU A 92 -9.02 -1.72 -2.11
CA GLU A 92 -9.82 -0.70 -1.42
C GLU A 92 -11.28 -1.15 -1.29
N GLN A 93 -11.88 -1.64 -2.38
CA GLN A 93 -13.25 -2.16 -2.37
C GLN A 93 -13.43 -3.32 -1.38
N CYS A 94 -12.40 -4.15 -1.19
CA CYS A 94 -12.44 -5.23 -0.21
C CYS A 94 -12.34 -4.72 1.23
N LEU A 95 -11.51 -3.71 1.49
CA LEU A 95 -11.29 -3.14 2.82
C LEU A 95 -12.41 -2.21 3.27
N SER A 96 -13.01 -1.45 2.35
CA SER A 96 -14.14 -0.54 2.59
C SER A 96 -15.49 -1.25 2.66
N ALA A 97 -15.54 -2.56 2.36
CA ALA A 97 -16.78 -3.32 2.39
C ALA A 97 -17.39 -3.38 3.80
N LYS A 98 -18.71 -3.21 3.89
CA LYS A 98 -19.48 -3.30 5.16
C LYS A 98 -19.20 -4.60 5.94
N LYS A 99 -18.94 -5.69 5.23
CA LYS A 99 -18.45 -6.95 5.79
C LYS A 99 -17.19 -7.38 5.02
N VAL A 100 -16.04 -7.09 5.60
CA VAL A 100 -14.74 -7.49 5.03
C VAL A 100 -14.61 -9.01 5.13
N SER A 101 -14.12 -9.62 4.04
CA SER A 101 -13.78 -11.04 4.00
C SER A 101 -12.27 -11.15 3.81
N ASP A 102 -11.57 -11.70 4.79
CA ASP A 102 -10.12 -11.86 4.73
C ASP A 102 -9.70 -12.68 3.51
N LYS A 103 -10.49 -13.70 3.14
CA LYS A 103 -10.29 -14.47 1.90
C LYS A 103 -10.31 -13.59 0.64
N MET A 104 -11.21 -12.61 0.57
CA MET A 104 -11.29 -11.68 -0.56
C MET A 104 -10.14 -10.69 -0.55
N VAL A 105 -9.78 -10.17 0.64
CA VAL A 105 -8.65 -9.27 0.84
C VAL A 105 -7.33 -9.96 0.44
N THR A 106 -7.08 -11.18 0.91
CA THR A 106 -5.91 -11.99 0.52
C THR A 106 -5.88 -12.23 -0.98
N LYS A 107 -7.01 -12.54 -1.61
CA LYS A 107 -7.07 -12.75 -3.06
C LYS A 107 -6.75 -11.47 -3.84
N ALA A 108 -7.27 -10.32 -3.41
CA ALA A 108 -6.96 -9.04 -4.01
C ALA A 108 -5.47 -8.69 -3.83
N ARG A 109 -4.92 -8.90 -2.62
CA ARG A 109 -3.51 -8.71 -2.31
C ARG A 109 -2.61 -9.56 -3.19
N ASN A 110 -2.94 -10.84 -3.37
CA ASN A 110 -2.14 -11.76 -4.19
C ASN A 110 -2.09 -11.31 -5.65
N ARG A 111 -3.20 -10.81 -6.19
CA ARG A 111 -3.24 -10.28 -7.56
C ARG A 111 -2.39 -9.00 -7.72
N LEU A 112 -2.36 -8.16 -6.68
CA LEU A 112 -1.48 -6.98 -6.67
C LEU A 112 -0.01 -7.41 -6.61
N ALA A 113 0.32 -8.37 -5.74
CA ALA A 113 1.65 -8.96 -5.63
C ALA A 113 2.14 -9.60 -6.94
N GLU A 114 1.30 -10.40 -7.61
CA GLU A 114 1.58 -10.95 -8.94
C GLU A 114 1.87 -9.84 -9.96
N THR A 115 1.10 -8.74 -9.93
CA THR A 115 1.30 -7.59 -10.81
C THR A 115 2.63 -6.89 -10.55
N LEU A 116 3.14 -6.96 -9.31
CA LEU A 116 4.40 -6.36 -8.87
C LEU A 116 5.57 -7.36 -8.88
N ASN A 117 5.43 -8.54 -9.50
CA ASN A 117 6.44 -9.62 -9.46
C ASN A 117 6.89 -9.98 -8.02
N GLN A 118 5.99 -9.85 -7.05
CA GLN A 118 6.19 -10.36 -5.70
C GLN A 118 5.72 -11.81 -5.67
N ASN A 119 6.66 -12.77 -5.66
CA ASN A 119 6.33 -14.16 -5.37
C ASN A 119 5.92 -14.26 -3.90
N LEU A 120 4.70 -14.70 -3.68
CA LEU A 120 4.15 -14.95 -2.34
C LEU A 120 4.24 -16.45 -2.09
N LEU A 121 5.11 -16.84 -1.15
CA LEU A 121 5.10 -18.17 -0.55
C LEU A 121 3.99 -18.26 0.51
#